data_AF-A0A812MZG8-F1
#
_entry.id   AF-A0A812MZG8-F1
#
_cell.length_a   1.000
_cell.length_b   1.000
_cell.length_c   1.000
_cell.angle_alpha   90.00
_cell.angle_beta   90.00
_cell.angle_gamma   90.00
#
_symmetry.space_group_name_H-M   'P 1'
#
loop_
_entity.id
_entity.type
_entity.pdbx_description
1 polymer ?
#
loop_
_entity_poly.entity_id
_entity_poly.type
_entity_poly.pdbx_seq_one_letter_code
_entity_poly.pdbx_strand_id
1 'polypeptide(L)'
;MSIFVAVALLSGRKSVVEVSFDTTIDELRQRAQPELGTGVSKLVSVAGEVLPLTITVAEAGLQHGDTLGAIVRREELVPSRGAFALLRANGSVVTWGHPTHPSYGGDSRAVQSQLQNVRKVCASSGAFAAILDDGSVVTWGDPESGGDCSRVRSRLKSVAQLAATTAAFAAILSCGSVVTWGNSHRGGDSRRVQEQLKNVNHIQASHTAFAALRSDGHVVTWGNSFHGGESSRLQEELVDVRCVQASGCAFAAIRDDGSVVTWGDETCGGDSSRVRHQLRKVLSVQASYGAFAAILDDGSVVSWGNSYHGGNSSSVQHELQNVVQIQATGCAFAAIRSDGSLVTWGDPRCGGESLHVQRLLRNVQQVRGSWGAFAAILADGSVVTWGDPKQGGDCSSVEAQLRHVQEIQATGCAFAAILEDGMVVTWGHPEHGGDSSHVQDQLHCQSYGSYGTCPMIGP
;
A
#
# COMPACT_ATOMS: atom_id res chain seq x y z
N MET A 1 38.44 9.03 17.80
CA MET A 1 38.67 7.65 18.31
C MET A 1 37.61 6.78 17.64
N SER A 2 38.00 5.72 16.92
CA SER A 2 37.05 4.79 16.28
C SER A 2 36.81 3.57 17.17
N ILE A 3 35.61 3.00 17.07
CA ILE A 3 35.22 1.76 17.72
C ILE A 3 34.68 0.78 16.68
N PHE A 4 34.69 -0.51 17.02
CA PHE A 4 34.11 -1.56 16.19
C PHE A 4 32.80 -2.00 16.83
N VAL A 5 31.71 -1.97 16.05
CA VAL A 5 30.38 -2.39 16.49
C VAL A 5 29.89 -3.50 15.57
N ALA A 6 29.43 -4.60 16.15
CA ALA A 6 28.85 -5.71 15.41
C ALA A 6 27.34 -5.50 15.23
N VAL A 7 26.83 -5.81 14.05
CA VAL A 7 25.39 -5.86 13.75
C VAL A 7 25.04 -7.29 13.37
N ALA A 8 24.11 -7.91 14.10
CA ALA A 8 23.77 -9.31 14.01
C ALA A 8 22.31 -9.53 13.60
N LEU A 9 22.10 -10.48 12.69
CA LEU A 9 20.80 -11.02 12.35
C LEU A 9 20.43 -12.18 13.28
N LEU A 10 19.13 -12.43 13.45
CA LEU A 10 18.61 -13.62 14.16
C LEU A 10 19.10 -14.94 13.53
N SER A 11 19.43 -14.93 12.23
CA SER A 11 20.03 -16.06 11.52
C SER A 11 21.48 -16.36 11.94
N GLY A 12 22.10 -15.52 12.78
CA GLY A 12 23.48 -15.66 13.23
C GLY A 12 24.53 -14.99 12.33
N ARG A 13 24.13 -14.48 11.15
CA ARG A 13 25.02 -13.64 10.30
C ARG A 13 25.33 -12.32 11.01
N LYS A 14 26.58 -11.87 10.92
CA LYS A 14 27.06 -10.64 11.56
C LYS A 14 27.92 -9.83 10.59
N SER A 15 27.83 -8.51 10.70
CA SER A 15 28.72 -7.53 10.08
C SER A 15 29.43 -6.75 11.18
N VAL A 16 30.71 -6.46 11.03
CA VAL A 16 31.49 -5.70 12.02
C VAL A 16 31.94 -4.41 11.36
N VAL A 17 31.43 -3.28 11.85
CA VAL A 17 31.63 -1.98 11.22
C VAL A 17 32.50 -1.11 12.10
N GLU A 18 33.53 -0.49 11.52
CA GLU A 18 34.31 0.56 12.17
C GLU A 18 33.59 1.91 12.04
N VAL A 19 33.34 2.55 13.18
CA VAL A 19 32.62 3.83 13.28
C VAL A 19 33.27 4.79 14.27
N SER A 20 33.10 6.09 14.07
CA SER A 20 33.45 7.10 15.07
C SER A 20 32.30 7.32 16.04
N PHE A 21 32.59 7.91 17.20
CA PHE A 21 31.56 8.29 18.18
C PHE A 21 30.54 9.30 17.63
N ASP A 22 30.93 10.14 16.67
CA ASP A 22 30.07 11.13 16.01
C ASP A 22 29.25 10.52 14.84
N THR A 23 29.54 9.28 14.44
CA THR A 23 28.78 8.58 13.40
C THR A 23 27.35 8.39 13.88
N THR A 24 26.36 8.63 13.02
CA THR A 24 24.96 8.38 13.37
C THR A 24 24.64 6.89 13.35
N ILE A 25 23.62 6.48 14.10
CA ILE A 25 23.12 5.10 14.04
C ILE A 25 22.61 4.75 12.64
N ASP A 26 22.08 5.72 11.87
CA ASP A 26 21.73 5.50 10.47
C ASP A 26 22.96 5.18 9.60
N GLU A 27 24.07 5.89 9.77
CA GLU A 27 25.29 5.61 9.03
C GLU A 27 25.87 4.23 9.40
N LEU A 28 25.86 3.85 10.68
CA LEU A 28 26.23 2.51 11.14
C LEU A 28 25.34 1.45 10.48
N ARG A 29 24.02 1.66 10.50
CA ARG A 29 23.03 0.78 9.86
C ARG A 29 23.34 0.60 8.38
N GLN A 30 23.50 1.70 7.63
CA GLN A 30 23.76 1.69 6.20
C GLN A 30 25.06 0.96 5.85
N ARG A 31 26.13 1.13 6.65
CA ARG A 31 27.41 0.44 6.45
C ARG A 31 27.35 -1.07 6.71
N ALA A 32 26.45 -1.53 7.57
CA ALA A 32 26.29 -2.96 7.87
C ALA A 32 25.52 -3.73 6.78
N GLN A 33 24.60 -3.07 6.04
CA GLN A 33 23.70 -3.76 5.09
C GLN A 33 24.42 -4.54 3.98
N PRO A 34 25.48 -4.02 3.33
CA PRO A 34 26.15 -4.72 2.24
C PRO A 34 26.75 -6.06 2.69
N GLU A 35 27.35 -6.11 3.87
CA GLU A 35 27.93 -7.34 4.42
C GLU A 35 26.86 -8.33 4.90
N LEU A 36 25.73 -7.83 5.41
CA LEU A 36 24.60 -8.67 5.81
C LEU A 36 23.82 -9.22 4.61
N GLY A 37 23.96 -8.60 3.43
CA GLY A 37 23.23 -8.96 2.21
C GLY A 37 21.73 -8.69 2.28
N THR A 38 21.28 -7.90 3.26
CA THR A 38 19.88 -7.55 3.47
C THR A 38 19.76 -6.15 4.07
N GLY A 39 18.63 -5.50 3.83
CA GLY A 39 18.39 -4.15 4.32
C GLY A 39 17.95 -4.22 5.78
N VAL A 40 18.63 -3.42 6.59
CA VAL A 40 18.33 -3.29 8.02
C VAL A 40 17.40 -2.11 8.17
N SER A 41 16.23 -2.34 8.74
CA SER A 41 15.23 -1.30 9.00
C SER A 41 15.55 -0.53 10.29
N LYS A 42 15.93 -1.25 11.35
CA LYS A 42 16.18 -0.72 12.69
C LYS A 42 17.29 -1.52 13.35
N LEU A 43 18.01 -0.85 14.24
CA LEU A 43 19.00 -1.47 15.12
C LEU A 43 18.45 -1.52 16.54
N VAL A 44 18.73 -2.62 17.23
CA VAL A 44 18.23 -2.92 18.56
C VAL A 44 19.43 -3.18 19.47
N SER A 45 19.45 -2.55 20.63
CA SER A 45 20.48 -2.79 21.63
C SER A 45 20.34 -4.19 22.24
N VAL A 46 21.36 -4.64 22.98
CA VAL A 46 21.30 -5.91 23.74
C VAL A 46 20.15 -5.90 24.76
N ALA A 47 19.76 -4.73 25.25
CA ALA A 47 18.63 -4.56 26.17
C ALA A 47 17.25 -4.66 25.48
N GLY A 48 17.21 -4.82 24.15
CA GLY A 48 15.97 -4.90 23.38
C GLY A 48 15.40 -3.53 22.98
N GLU A 49 16.14 -2.44 23.20
CA GLU A 49 15.69 -1.10 22.86
C GLU A 49 16.01 -0.77 21.40
N VAL A 50 15.01 -0.28 20.66
CA VAL A 50 15.21 0.22 19.29
C VAL A 50 15.95 1.54 19.34
N LEU A 51 17.15 1.58 18.74
CA LEU A 51 17.97 2.79 18.69
C LEU A 51 17.40 3.76 17.64
N PRO A 52 17.15 5.03 18.00
CA PRO A 52 16.81 6.06 17.01
C PRO A 52 17.92 6.21 15.98
N LEU A 53 17.56 6.35 14.70
CA LEU A 53 18.55 6.48 13.63
C LEU A 53 19.27 7.85 13.61
N THR A 54 18.68 8.84 14.29
CA THR A 54 19.16 10.22 14.33
C THR A 54 20.21 10.49 15.41
N ILE A 55 20.32 9.61 16.40
CA ILE A 55 21.33 9.78 17.47
C ILE A 55 22.69 9.26 16.99
N THR A 56 23.74 9.73 17.63
CA THR A 56 25.11 9.30 17.41
C THR A 56 25.43 8.02 18.17
N VAL A 57 26.51 7.34 17.75
CA VAL A 57 27.07 6.17 18.44
C VAL A 57 27.41 6.49 19.90
N ALA A 58 27.89 7.71 20.19
CA ALA A 58 28.16 8.17 21.55
C ALA A 58 26.88 8.36 22.38
N GLU A 59 25.85 9.00 21.82
CA GLU A 59 24.56 9.19 22.49
C GLU A 59 23.84 7.87 22.74
N ALA A 60 24.03 6.88 21.85
CA ALA A 60 23.56 5.52 22.04
C ALA A 60 24.36 4.73 23.09
N GLY A 61 25.47 5.28 23.61
CA GLY A 61 26.31 4.67 24.63
C GLY A 61 27.08 3.43 24.15
N LEU A 62 27.29 3.28 22.85
CA LEU A 62 27.93 2.09 22.27
C LEU A 62 29.44 2.08 22.56
N GLN A 63 29.94 0.90 22.92
CA GLN A 63 31.35 0.65 23.20
C GLN A 63 31.96 -0.28 22.15
N HIS A 64 33.29 -0.33 22.14
CA HIS A 64 34.05 -1.23 21.28
C HIS A 64 33.70 -2.70 21.59
N GLY A 65 33.25 -3.43 20.57
CA GLY A 65 32.86 -4.84 20.68
C GLY A 65 31.36 -5.07 20.91
N ASP A 66 30.57 -4.00 21.07
CA ASP A 66 29.12 -4.13 21.25
C ASP A 66 28.46 -4.80 20.05
N THR A 67 27.40 -5.57 20.31
CA THR A 67 26.59 -6.23 19.28
C THR A 67 25.17 -5.72 19.30
N LEU A 68 24.70 -5.21 18.17
CA LEU A 68 23.33 -4.77 17.95
C LEU A 68 22.54 -5.85 17.20
N GLY A 69 21.29 -6.06 17.57
CA GLY A 69 20.33 -6.83 16.79
C GLY A 69 19.82 -6.01 15.61
N ALA A 70 19.80 -6.59 14.40
CA ALA A 70 19.21 -5.96 13.23
C ALA A 70 17.79 -6.47 12.98
N ILE A 71 16.85 -5.54 12.86
CA ILE A 71 15.50 -5.82 12.34
C ILE A 71 15.54 -5.65 10.84
N VAL A 72 15.33 -6.74 10.10
CA VAL A 72 15.38 -6.76 8.63
C VAL A 72 14.14 -6.09 8.04
N ARG A 73 14.29 -5.42 6.89
CA ARG A 73 13.16 -4.94 6.09
C ARG A 73 12.37 -6.13 5.56
N ARG A 74 11.05 -6.04 5.57
CA ARG A 74 10.20 -7.01 4.88
C ARG A 74 10.12 -6.65 3.40
N GLU A 75 9.89 -7.67 2.58
CA GLU A 75 9.56 -7.46 1.19
C GLU A 75 8.15 -6.88 1.09
N GLU A 76 7.97 -5.90 0.21
CA GLU A 76 6.69 -5.22 0.00
C GLU A 76 6.35 -5.26 -1.48
N LEU A 77 5.15 -5.75 -1.79
CA LEU A 77 4.66 -5.75 -3.16
C LEU A 77 3.72 -4.57 -3.38
N VAL A 78 4.07 -3.71 -4.33
CA VAL A 78 3.32 -2.50 -4.67
C VAL A 78 2.67 -2.67 -6.05
N PRO A 79 1.33 -2.80 -6.12
CA PRO A 79 0.61 -2.90 -7.38
C PRO A 79 0.34 -1.53 -8.01
N SER A 80 0.35 -1.48 -9.34
CA SER A 80 -0.31 -0.43 -10.15
C SER A 80 -1.53 -1.03 -10.87
N ARG A 81 -2.13 -0.29 -11.82
CA ARG A 81 -3.26 -0.82 -12.60
C ARG A 81 -2.91 -2.11 -13.36
N GLY A 82 -1.67 -2.24 -13.84
CA GLY A 82 -1.25 -3.38 -14.68
C GLY A 82 0.19 -3.84 -14.47
N ALA A 83 0.84 -3.44 -13.39
CA ALA A 83 2.20 -3.85 -13.07
C ALA A 83 2.36 -4.03 -11.56
N PHE A 84 3.43 -4.71 -11.16
CA PHE A 84 3.88 -4.81 -9.79
C PHE A 84 5.30 -4.27 -9.67
N ALA A 85 5.60 -3.70 -8.51
CA ALA A 85 6.94 -3.41 -8.05
C ALA A 85 7.18 -4.15 -6.73
N LEU A 86 8.15 -5.05 -6.71
CA LEU A 86 8.63 -5.70 -5.48
C LEU A 86 9.77 -4.86 -4.91
N LEU A 87 9.53 -4.26 -3.75
CA LEU A 87 10.58 -3.71 -2.90
C LEU A 87 11.17 -4.87 -2.09
N ARG A 88 12.40 -5.26 -2.42
CA ARG A 88 13.11 -6.34 -1.73
C ARG A 88 13.63 -5.87 -0.39
N ALA A 89 13.89 -6.82 0.51
CA ALA A 89 14.44 -6.54 1.83
C ALA A 89 15.76 -5.76 1.77
N ASN A 90 16.57 -5.94 0.73
CA ASN A 90 17.81 -5.19 0.51
C ASN A 90 17.63 -3.73 0.01
N GLY A 91 16.39 -3.25 -0.16
CA GLY A 91 16.09 -1.90 -0.63
C GLY A 91 16.20 -1.71 -2.14
N SER A 92 16.42 -2.77 -2.92
CA SER A 92 16.31 -2.71 -4.38
C SER A 92 14.89 -3.00 -4.85
N VAL A 93 14.53 -2.48 -6.01
CA VAL A 93 13.19 -2.68 -6.60
C VAL A 93 13.29 -3.50 -7.88
N VAL A 94 12.39 -4.47 -8.01
CA VAL A 94 12.17 -5.26 -9.22
C VAL A 94 10.75 -4.99 -9.70
N THR A 95 10.56 -4.74 -11.00
CA THR A 95 9.23 -4.48 -11.57
C THR A 95 8.89 -5.48 -12.66
N TRP A 96 7.62 -5.81 -12.79
CA TRP A 96 7.08 -6.59 -13.92
C TRP A 96 5.64 -6.18 -14.20
N GLY A 97 5.14 -6.57 -15.36
CA GLY A 97 3.81 -6.18 -15.84
C GLY A 97 3.81 -5.99 -17.34
N HIS A 98 2.81 -5.27 -17.85
CA HIS A 98 2.54 -5.16 -19.28
C HIS A 98 3.80 -4.95 -20.17
N PRO A 99 4.13 -5.90 -21.08
CA PRO A 99 5.39 -5.88 -21.83
C PRO A 99 5.45 -4.84 -22.96
N THR A 100 4.29 -4.42 -23.49
CA THR A 100 4.18 -3.53 -24.68
C THR A 100 3.57 -2.16 -24.39
N HIS A 101 3.21 -1.87 -23.14
CA HIS A 101 2.70 -0.57 -22.69
C HIS A 101 3.58 -0.10 -21.52
N PRO A 102 4.72 0.57 -21.82
CA PRO A 102 5.59 1.16 -20.80
C PRO A 102 4.85 2.08 -19.84
N SER A 103 3.70 2.57 -20.28
CA SER A 103 2.79 3.45 -19.56
C SER A 103 2.09 2.83 -18.34
N TYR A 104 2.35 1.56 -17.98
CA TYR A 104 1.93 0.98 -16.69
C TYR A 104 3.05 0.86 -15.65
N GLY A 105 4.28 1.27 -16.00
CA GLY A 105 5.41 1.34 -15.07
C GLY A 105 6.11 0.00 -14.79
N GLY A 106 5.78 -1.06 -15.54
CA GLY A 106 6.42 -2.38 -15.42
C GLY A 106 7.89 -2.43 -15.85
N ASP A 107 8.37 -1.41 -16.58
CA ASP A 107 9.75 -1.27 -17.01
C ASP A 107 10.48 -0.16 -16.22
N SER A 108 11.38 -0.56 -15.32
CA SER A 108 12.22 0.34 -14.53
C SER A 108 13.67 0.44 -15.04
N ARG A 109 14.01 -0.14 -16.20
CA ARG A 109 15.42 -0.28 -16.65
C ARG A 109 16.17 1.05 -16.73
N ALA A 110 15.49 2.12 -17.15
CA ALA A 110 16.08 3.46 -17.28
C ALA A 110 16.50 4.07 -15.93
N VAL A 111 15.88 3.65 -14.83
CA VAL A 111 16.12 4.18 -13.47
C VAL A 111 16.70 3.14 -12.52
N GLN A 112 17.02 1.93 -12.99
CA GLN A 112 17.42 0.81 -12.14
C GLN A 112 18.65 1.10 -11.27
N SER A 113 19.59 1.90 -11.77
CA SER A 113 20.77 2.35 -11.02
C SER A 113 20.44 3.31 -9.87
N GLN A 114 19.29 3.99 -9.95
CA GLN A 114 18.79 4.92 -8.92
C GLN A 114 17.87 4.23 -7.90
N LEU A 115 17.33 3.04 -8.21
CA LEU A 115 16.45 2.26 -7.34
C LEU A 115 17.24 1.41 -6.33
N GLN A 116 18.11 2.06 -5.57
CA GLN A 116 18.91 1.48 -4.49
C GLN A 116 18.58 2.19 -3.18
N ASN A 117 18.56 1.45 -2.07
CA ASN A 117 18.14 1.96 -0.75
C ASN A 117 16.74 2.61 -0.79
N VAL A 118 15.82 2.00 -1.55
CA VAL A 118 14.42 2.40 -1.56
C VAL A 118 13.81 2.04 -0.21
N ARG A 119 13.11 3.01 0.37
CA ARG A 119 12.36 2.86 1.63
C ARG A 119 10.91 2.49 1.39
N LYS A 120 10.29 3.08 0.37
CA LYS A 120 8.86 2.91 0.06
C LYS A 120 8.61 3.17 -1.42
N VAL A 121 7.69 2.43 -2.01
CA VAL A 121 7.20 2.66 -3.38
C VAL A 121 5.71 3.01 -3.33
N CYS A 122 5.27 3.91 -4.19
CA CYS A 122 3.87 4.29 -4.39
C CYS A 122 3.58 4.27 -5.89
N ALA A 123 2.37 3.84 -6.27
CA ALA A 123 1.97 3.70 -7.66
C ALA A 123 0.76 4.58 -8.00
N SER A 124 0.78 5.20 -9.18
CA SER A 124 -0.42 5.69 -9.86
C SER A 124 -0.95 4.60 -10.80
N SER A 125 -1.94 4.90 -11.66
CA SER A 125 -2.36 3.89 -12.65
C SER A 125 -1.29 3.55 -13.66
N GLY A 126 -0.36 4.47 -13.95
CA GLY A 126 0.60 4.34 -15.04
C GLY A 126 2.07 4.57 -14.67
N ALA A 127 2.36 4.92 -13.43
CA ALA A 127 3.70 5.29 -12.98
C ALA A 127 3.94 4.84 -11.55
N PHE A 128 5.21 4.82 -11.17
CA PHE A 128 5.64 4.58 -9.80
C PHE A 128 6.55 5.71 -9.32
N ALA A 129 6.55 5.92 -8.02
CA ALA A 129 7.40 6.84 -7.30
C ALA A 129 8.00 6.12 -6.09
N ALA A 130 9.34 6.10 -6.00
CA ALA A 130 10.09 5.52 -4.90
C ALA A 130 10.69 6.62 -4.03
N ILE A 131 10.52 6.49 -2.71
CA ILE A 131 11.24 7.30 -1.71
C ILE A 131 12.52 6.55 -1.35
N LEU A 132 13.67 7.22 -1.51
CA LEU A 132 14.97 6.68 -1.10
C LEU A 132 15.22 6.96 0.40
N ASP A 133 16.19 6.25 0.99
CA ASP A 133 16.59 6.44 2.40
C ASP A 133 17.02 7.89 2.71
N ASP A 134 17.57 8.62 1.72
CA ASP A 134 17.95 10.03 1.85
C ASP A 134 16.75 11.01 1.75
N GLY A 135 15.54 10.48 1.56
CA GLY A 135 14.31 11.25 1.41
C GLY A 135 14.10 11.89 0.04
N SER A 136 14.96 11.61 -0.94
CA SER A 136 14.73 11.98 -2.34
C SER A 136 13.74 11.03 -3.02
N VAL A 137 13.23 11.44 -4.18
CA VAL A 137 12.22 10.68 -4.94
C VAL A 137 12.74 10.36 -6.33
N VAL A 138 12.54 9.10 -6.75
CA VAL A 138 12.78 8.62 -8.11
C VAL A 138 11.44 8.17 -8.69
N THR A 139 11.11 8.62 -9.90
CA THR A 139 9.87 8.26 -10.60
C THR A 139 10.16 7.56 -11.92
N TRP A 140 9.26 6.68 -12.34
CA TRP A 140 9.30 6.02 -13.65
C TRP A 140 7.89 5.64 -14.12
N GLY A 141 7.78 5.25 -15.40
CA GLY A 141 6.51 4.97 -16.07
C GLY A 141 6.03 6.15 -16.93
N ASP A 142 4.72 6.24 -17.15
CA ASP A 142 4.13 7.27 -18.01
C ASP A 142 4.28 8.69 -17.43
N PRO A 143 4.95 9.63 -18.13
CA PRO A 143 5.06 11.02 -17.70
C PRO A 143 3.71 11.70 -17.45
N GLU A 144 2.69 11.42 -18.25
CA GLU A 144 1.34 11.99 -18.07
C GLU A 144 0.64 11.42 -16.83
N SER A 145 1.09 10.26 -16.35
CA SER A 145 0.63 9.63 -15.11
C SER A 145 1.52 9.93 -13.90
N GLY A 146 2.47 10.88 -14.02
CA GLY A 146 3.37 11.29 -12.94
C GLY A 146 4.71 10.58 -12.91
N GLY A 147 5.08 9.86 -13.97
CA GLY A 147 6.36 9.16 -14.13
C GLY A 147 7.57 10.10 -14.24
N ASP A 148 7.36 11.40 -14.45
CA ASP A 148 8.40 12.42 -14.45
C ASP A 148 8.17 13.49 -13.36
N CYS A 149 9.06 13.54 -12.37
CA CYS A 149 9.07 14.56 -11.30
C CYS A 149 10.16 15.63 -11.50
N SER A 150 10.87 15.67 -12.63
CA SER A 150 12.01 16.55 -12.89
C SER A 150 11.73 18.04 -12.58
N ARG A 151 10.53 18.52 -12.93
CA ARG A 151 10.08 19.90 -12.70
C ARG A 151 9.96 20.30 -11.23
N VAL A 152 9.73 19.34 -10.34
CA VAL A 152 9.54 19.57 -8.90
C VAL A 152 10.66 18.97 -8.05
N ARG A 153 11.64 18.32 -8.68
CA ARG A 153 12.73 17.59 -8.02
C ARG A 153 13.45 18.40 -6.94
N SER A 154 13.67 19.70 -7.16
CA SER A 154 14.32 20.58 -6.19
C SER A 154 13.52 20.77 -4.88
N ARG A 155 12.20 20.57 -4.93
CA ARG A 155 11.28 20.67 -3.80
C ARG A 155 11.03 19.32 -3.11
N LEU A 156 11.34 18.20 -3.76
CA LEU A 156 11.18 16.85 -3.24
C LEU A 156 12.40 16.44 -2.40
N LYS A 157 12.58 17.11 -1.27
CA LYS A 157 13.63 16.79 -0.28
C LYS A 157 12.98 16.38 1.03
N SER A 158 13.53 15.36 1.68
CA SER A 158 13.01 14.83 2.94
C SER A 158 11.54 14.42 2.85
N VAL A 159 11.18 13.71 1.77
CA VAL A 159 9.81 13.21 1.57
C VAL A 159 9.52 12.12 2.59
N ALA A 160 8.40 12.28 3.31
CA ALA A 160 7.97 11.35 4.36
C ALA A 160 6.92 10.36 3.83
N GLN A 161 5.98 10.83 3.01
CA GLN A 161 4.88 10.02 2.49
C GLN A 161 4.54 10.41 1.04
N LEU A 162 4.01 9.46 0.29
CA LEU A 162 3.48 9.64 -1.05
C LEU A 162 2.03 9.17 -1.10
N ALA A 163 1.21 9.90 -1.85
CA ALA A 163 -0.13 9.51 -2.26
C ALA A 163 -0.25 9.69 -3.78
N ALA A 164 -1.09 8.90 -4.43
CA ALA A 164 -1.27 8.94 -5.88
C ALA A 164 -2.75 8.88 -6.26
N THR A 165 -3.13 9.66 -7.27
CA THR A 165 -4.36 9.46 -8.04
C THR A 165 -4.06 8.55 -9.23
N THR A 166 -4.98 8.39 -10.17
CA THR A 166 -4.71 7.63 -11.40
C THR A 166 -3.55 8.20 -12.24
N ALA A 167 -3.25 9.50 -12.13
CA ALA A 167 -2.27 10.15 -13.01
C ALA A 167 -1.46 11.29 -12.36
N ALA A 168 -1.49 11.41 -11.04
CA ALA A 168 -0.74 12.43 -10.31
C ALA A 168 -0.26 11.89 -8.97
N PHE A 169 0.76 12.55 -8.42
CA PHE A 169 1.30 12.26 -7.10
C PHE A 169 1.26 13.50 -6.21
N ALA A 170 1.14 13.25 -4.91
CA ALA A 170 1.31 14.23 -3.85
C ALA A 170 2.30 13.68 -2.82
N ALA A 171 3.35 14.43 -2.55
CA ALA A 171 4.35 14.14 -1.54
C ALA A 171 4.12 15.00 -0.29
N ILE A 172 4.06 14.37 0.88
CA ILE A 172 4.13 15.04 2.17
C ILE A 172 5.60 15.08 2.58
N LEU A 173 6.15 16.29 2.73
CA LEU A 173 7.50 16.51 3.23
C LEU A 173 7.55 16.33 4.75
N SER A 174 8.74 16.10 5.32
CA SER A 174 8.93 15.97 6.77
C SER A 174 8.46 17.19 7.59
N CYS A 175 8.39 18.38 6.97
CA CYS A 175 7.84 19.59 7.57
C CYS A 175 6.29 19.70 7.46
N GLY A 176 5.60 18.68 6.95
CA GLY A 176 4.14 18.67 6.77
C GLY A 176 3.65 19.50 5.58
N SER A 177 4.54 20.02 4.73
CA SER A 177 4.16 20.71 3.47
C SER A 177 3.93 19.70 2.34
N VAL A 178 3.10 20.06 1.37
CA VAL A 178 2.76 19.18 0.23
C VAL A 178 3.35 19.69 -1.09
N VAL A 179 3.91 18.77 -1.88
CA VAL A 179 4.38 19.00 -3.26
C VAL A 179 3.65 18.04 -4.20
N THR A 180 3.11 18.54 -5.30
CA THR A 180 2.34 17.75 -6.28
C THR A 180 2.98 17.78 -7.67
N TRP A 181 2.78 16.72 -8.45
CA TRP A 181 3.17 16.63 -9.86
C TRP A 181 2.33 15.60 -10.63
N GLY A 182 2.49 15.55 -11.95
CA GLY A 182 1.68 14.75 -12.87
C GLY A 182 0.57 15.56 -13.53
N ASN A 183 -0.51 14.89 -13.96
CA ASN A 183 -1.57 15.55 -14.70
C ASN A 183 -2.33 16.60 -13.84
N SER A 184 -2.36 17.85 -14.30
CA SER A 184 -2.97 18.96 -13.56
C SER A 184 -4.47 18.79 -13.30
N HIS A 185 -5.21 18.19 -14.24
CA HIS A 185 -6.66 17.93 -14.11
C HIS A 185 -6.97 16.75 -13.18
N ARG A 186 -5.95 15.98 -12.77
CA ARG A 186 -6.05 14.84 -11.87
C ARG A 186 -5.31 15.03 -10.55
N GLY A 187 -5.08 16.29 -10.16
CA GLY A 187 -4.49 16.64 -8.87
C GLY A 187 -2.99 16.95 -8.88
N GLY A 188 -2.36 16.96 -10.05
CA GLY A 188 -0.93 17.31 -10.21
C GLY A 188 -0.63 18.81 -10.04
N ASP A 189 -1.65 19.65 -9.84
CA ASP A 189 -1.51 21.08 -9.55
C ASP A 189 -2.30 21.46 -8.29
N SER A 190 -1.56 21.77 -7.22
CA SER A 190 -2.11 22.21 -5.93
C SER A 190 -1.94 23.72 -5.67
N ARG A 191 -1.52 24.52 -6.66
CA ARG A 191 -1.16 25.95 -6.44
C ARG A 191 -2.27 26.78 -5.81
N ARG A 192 -3.54 26.48 -6.14
CA ARG A 192 -4.72 27.20 -5.61
C ARG A 192 -4.93 27.03 -4.11
N VAL A 193 -4.47 25.92 -3.53
CA VAL A 193 -4.65 25.59 -2.11
C VAL A 193 -3.31 25.50 -1.36
N GLN A 194 -2.19 25.86 -2.00
CA GLN A 194 -0.85 25.64 -1.47
C GLN A 194 -0.63 26.26 -0.08
N GLU A 195 -1.23 27.43 0.19
CA GLU A 195 -1.13 28.09 1.49
C GLU A 195 -1.85 27.34 2.63
N GLN A 196 -2.84 26.52 2.27
CA GLN A 196 -3.60 25.69 3.21
C GLN A 196 -2.96 24.32 3.44
N LEU A 197 -2.04 23.87 2.55
CA LEU A 197 -1.34 22.58 2.62
C LEU A 197 -0.10 22.65 3.52
N LYS A 198 -0.32 23.02 4.79
CA LYS A 198 0.68 23.08 5.86
C LYS A 198 0.23 22.16 7.00
N ASN A 199 1.19 21.54 7.69
CA ASN A 199 0.93 20.57 8.76
C ASN A 199 -0.01 19.44 8.34
N VAL A 200 0.17 18.94 7.11
CA VAL A 200 -0.60 17.80 6.58
C VAL A 200 -0.04 16.50 7.14
N ASN A 201 -0.90 15.70 7.76
CA ASN A 201 -0.53 14.40 8.33
C ASN A 201 -0.79 13.24 7.38
N HIS A 202 -1.85 13.36 6.57
CA HIS A 202 -2.29 12.30 5.67
C HIS A 202 -2.93 12.88 4.41
N ILE A 203 -2.81 12.17 3.29
CA ILE A 203 -3.47 12.50 2.03
C ILE A 203 -4.19 11.25 1.53
N GLN A 204 -5.50 11.37 1.34
CA GLN A 204 -6.32 10.37 0.66
C GLN A 204 -6.55 10.80 -0.78
N ALA A 205 -6.54 9.85 -1.72
CA ALA A 205 -6.75 10.11 -3.14
C ALA A 205 -8.00 9.36 -3.67
N SER A 206 -8.81 10.04 -4.48
CA SER A 206 -9.75 9.42 -5.41
C SER A 206 -9.04 9.17 -6.74
N HIS A 207 -9.76 8.81 -7.81
CA HIS A 207 -9.12 8.61 -9.12
C HIS A 207 -8.49 9.88 -9.70
N THR A 208 -8.99 11.07 -9.34
CA THR A 208 -8.56 12.34 -9.97
C THR A 208 -8.52 13.54 -9.00
N ALA A 209 -8.75 13.32 -7.71
CA ALA A 209 -8.68 14.35 -6.69
C ALA A 209 -7.98 13.84 -5.42
N PHE A 210 -7.53 14.78 -4.61
CA PHE A 210 -6.90 14.52 -3.32
C PHE A 210 -7.64 15.26 -2.20
N ALA A 211 -7.59 14.67 -1.01
CA ALA A 211 -8.04 15.25 0.25
C ALA A 211 -6.91 15.13 1.28
N ALA A 212 -6.35 16.25 1.72
CA ALA A 212 -5.35 16.33 2.78
C ALA A 212 -6.02 16.53 4.14
N LEU A 213 -5.72 15.63 5.08
CA LEU A 213 -6.08 15.78 6.49
C LEU A 213 -4.92 16.48 7.22
N ARG A 214 -5.21 17.66 7.75
CA ARG A 214 -4.28 18.46 8.55
C ARG A 214 -4.27 18.03 10.00
N SER A 215 -3.20 18.38 10.71
CA SER A 215 -3.02 18.07 12.13
C SER A 215 -4.05 18.73 13.06
N ASP A 216 -4.76 19.74 12.58
CA ASP A 216 -5.84 20.45 13.28
C ASP A 216 -7.24 19.90 12.94
N GLY A 217 -7.32 18.70 12.35
CA GLY A 217 -8.58 18.03 12.03
C GLY A 217 -9.32 18.60 10.81
N HIS A 218 -8.75 19.56 10.09
CA HIS A 218 -9.37 20.13 8.88
C HIS A 218 -8.99 19.35 7.62
N VAL A 219 -9.91 19.32 6.64
CA VAL A 219 -9.69 18.69 5.33
C VAL A 219 -9.60 19.73 4.21
N VAL A 220 -8.50 19.69 3.45
CA VAL A 220 -8.28 20.52 2.25
C VAL A 220 -8.25 19.64 1.01
N THR A 221 -9.02 19.98 -0.02
CA THR A 221 -9.09 19.18 -1.26
C THR A 221 -8.55 19.93 -2.48
N TRP A 222 -8.09 19.19 -3.48
CA TRP A 222 -7.73 19.72 -4.80
C TRP A 222 -7.83 18.65 -5.88
N GLY A 223 -7.76 19.05 -7.15
CA GLY A 223 -7.90 18.18 -8.32
C GLY A 223 -9.23 18.41 -9.04
N ASN A 224 -9.81 17.37 -9.63
CA ASN A 224 -11.06 17.49 -10.38
C ASN A 224 -12.24 17.84 -9.44
N SER A 225 -12.91 18.97 -9.68
CA SER A 225 -14.02 19.45 -8.85
C SER A 225 -15.22 18.49 -8.81
N PHE A 226 -15.54 17.83 -9.92
CA PHE A 226 -16.63 16.85 -9.99
C PHE A 226 -16.32 15.57 -9.20
N HIS A 227 -15.05 15.27 -8.97
CA HIS A 227 -14.61 14.06 -8.27
C HIS A 227 -14.14 14.34 -6.83
N GLY A 228 -14.65 15.42 -6.23
CA GLY A 228 -14.37 15.79 -4.84
C GLY A 228 -13.13 16.67 -4.63
N GLY A 229 -12.56 17.23 -5.69
CA GLY A 229 -11.44 18.18 -5.62
C GLY A 229 -11.82 19.56 -5.09
N GLU A 230 -13.10 19.84 -4.85
CA GLU A 230 -13.58 21.10 -4.29
C GLU A 230 -14.43 20.86 -3.02
N SER A 231 -13.91 21.29 -1.87
CA SER A 231 -14.58 21.20 -0.56
C SER A 231 -14.96 22.55 0.04
N SER A 232 -14.89 23.64 -0.75
CA SER A 232 -15.09 25.03 -0.29
C SER A 232 -16.41 25.25 0.46
N ARG A 233 -17.47 24.55 0.06
CA ARG A 233 -18.82 24.63 0.69
C ARG A 233 -18.98 23.80 1.96
N LEU A 234 -18.04 22.91 2.24
CA LEU A 234 -18.09 21.95 3.35
C LEU A 234 -17.06 22.26 4.43
N GLN A 235 -16.38 23.41 4.36
CA GLN A 235 -15.30 23.78 5.28
C GLN A 235 -15.75 23.79 6.75
N GLU A 236 -17.00 24.18 7.02
CA GLU A 236 -17.56 24.17 8.38
C GLU A 236 -17.90 22.75 8.89
N GLU A 237 -18.14 21.80 7.97
CA GLU A 237 -18.46 20.42 8.29
C GLU A 237 -17.21 19.53 8.37
N LEU A 238 -16.16 19.89 7.62
CA LEU A 238 -14.88 19.16 7.53
C LEU A 238 -13.88 19.60 8.61
N VAL A 239 -14.38 19.62 9.85
CA VAL A 239 -13.63 19.88 11.08
C VAL A 239 -13.71 18.68 12.02
N ASP A 240 -12.70 18.53 12.87
CA ASP A 240 -12.56 17.38 13.79
C ASP A 240 -12.63 16.04 13.04
N VAL A 241 -12.03 16.00 11.85
CA VAL A 241 -11.97 14.80 11.02
C VAL A 241 -10.82 13.91 11.50
N ARG A 242 -11.12 12.65 11.78
CA ARG A 242 -10.08 11.66 12.13
C ARG A 242 -9.60 10.84 10.95
N CYS A 243 -10.46 10.63 9.93
CA CYS A 243 -10.16 9.76 8.81
C CYS A 243 -10.94 10.20 7.56
N VAL A 244 -10.33 10.05 6.39
CA VAL A 244 -10.97 10.27 5.08
C VAL A 244 -10.77 9.02 4.24
N GLN A 245 -11.86 8.49 3.70
CA GLN A 245 -11.87 7.39 2.74
C GLN A 245 -12.31 7.92 1.38
N ALA A 246 -11.73 7.40 0.30
CA ALA A 246 -12.12 7.75 -1.07
C ALA A 246 -12.69 6.54 -1.81
N SER A 247 -13.70 6.79 -2.65
CA SER A 247 -14.12 5.91 -3.75
C SER A 247 -13.47 6.37 -5.06
N GLY A 248 -13.96 5.88 -6.20
CA GLY A 248 -13.47 6.29 -7.51
C GLY A 248 -13.53 7.80 -7.74
N CYS A 249 -14.65 8.44 -7.39
CA CYS A 249 -14.89 9.87 -7.65
C CYS A 249 -15.51 10.63 -6.46
N ALA A 250 -15.50 10.06 -5.26
CA ALA A 250 -16.07 10.70 -4.08
C ALA A 250 -15.23 10.42 -2.82
N PHE A 251 -15.55 11.13 -1.74
CA PHE A 251 -14.92 10.98 -0.43
C PHE A 251 -15.96 10.89 0.67
N ALA A 252 -15.58 10.23 1.76
CA ALA A 252 -16.29 10.16 3.02
C ALA A 252 -15.32 10.46 4.16
N ALA A 253 -15.58 11.50 4.94
CA ALA A 253 -14.84 11.85 6.15
C ALA A 253 -15.58 11.33 7.38
N ILE A 254 -14.87 10.66 8.28
CA ILE A 254 -15.37 10.29 9.61
C ILE A 254 -14.87 11.34 10.59
N ARG A 255 -15.80 11.98 11.31
CA ARG A 255 -15.52 12.96 12.36
C ARG A 255 -15.28 12.27 13.70
N ASP A 256 -14.70 12.99 14.65
CA ASP A 256 -14.41 12.49 16.00
C ASP A 256 -15.67 12.07 16.77
N ASP A 257 -16.81 12.70 16.49
CA ASP A 257 -18.12 12.31 17.02
C ASP A 257 -18.72 11.05 16.36
N GLY A 258 -18.03 10.47 15.38
CA GLY A 258 -18.47 9.31 14.61
C GLY A 258 -19.54 9.60 13.55
N SER A 259 -19.83 10.87 13.27
CA SER A 259 -20.64 11.26 12.10
C SER A 259 -19.82 11.21 10.82
N VAL A 260 -20.52 11.12 9.68
CA VAL A 260 -19.90 11.03 8.36
C VAL A 260 -20.34 12.20 7.48
N VAL A 261 -19.38 12.84 6.83
CA VAL A 261 -19.58 13.87 5.80
C VAL A 261 -19.12 13.30 4.46
N THR A 262 -19.95 13.37 3.42
CA THR A 262 -19.63 12.85 2.08
C THR A 262 -19.65 13.96 1.04
N TRP A 263 -18.79 13.87 0.03
CA TRP A 263 -18.76 14.82 -1.08
C TRP A 263 -18.14 14.22 -2.34
N GLY A 264 -18.30 14.91 -3.47
CA GLY A 264 -17.86 14.45 -4.79
C GLY A 264 -19.05 13.95 -5.61
N ASP A 265 -18.78 13.01 -6.53
CA ASP A 265 -19.79 12.51 -7.47
C ASP A 265 -20.85 11.65 -6.75
N GLU A 266 -22.12 11.99 -6.93
CA GLU A 266 -23.26 11.28 -6.32
C GLU A 266 -23.32 9.80 -6.74
N THR A 267 -22.97 9.50 -7.99
CA THR A 267 -22.94 8.14 -8.55
C THR A 267 -21.78 7.33 -8.01
N CYS A 268 -20.85 7.97 -7.30
CA CYS A 268 -19.76 7.33 -6.60
C CYS A 268 -19.89 7.36 -5.07
N GLY A 269 -21.07 7.70 -4.55
CA GLY A 269 -21.35 7.76 -3.11
C GLY A 269 -21.05 9.10 -2.45
N GLY A 270 -20.89 10.17 -3.23
CA GLY A 270 -20.71 11.54 -2.73
C GLY A 270 -21.91 12.09 -1.96
N ASP A 271 -23.09 11.48 -2.09
CA ASP A 271 -24.28 11.80 -1.28
C ASP A 271 -24.70 10.62 -0.39
N SER A 272 -24.70 10.85 0.93
CA SER A 272 -25.14 9.92 1.97
C SER A 272 -26.45 10.36 2.65
N SER A 273 -27.12 11.39 2.15
CA SER A 273 -28.32 12.01 2.75
C SER A 273 -29.42 11.00 3.12
N ARG A 274 -29.63 9.98 2.26
CA ARG A 274 -30.64 8.93 2.44
C ARG A 274 -30.36 8.02 3.64
N VAL A 275 -29.09 7.82 4.00
CA VAL A 275 -28.66 6.93 5.10
C VAL A 275 -28.09 7.70 6.28
N ARG A 276 -28.03 9.03 6.23
CA ARG A 276 -27.48 9.91 7.28
C ARG A 276 -27.97 9.59 8.68
N HIS A 277 -29.24 9.18 8.84
CA HIS A 277 -29.80 8.85 10.14
C HIS A 277 -29.22 7.55 10.75
N GLN A 278 -28.66 6.67 9.92
CA GLN A 278 -28.01 5.41 10.30
C GLN A 278 -26.49 5.58 10.51
N LEU A 279 -25.86 6.55 9.84
CA LEU A 279 -24.43 6.84 9.95
C LEU A 279 -24.08 7.60 11.23
N ARG A 280 -24.27 6.95 12.38
CA ARG A 280 -23.94 7.48 13.72
C ARG A 280 -22.94 6.55 14.38
N LYS A 281 -21.92 7.12 15.04
CA LYS A 281 -20.87 6.33 15.71
C LYS A 281 -20.16 5.35 14.76
N VAL A 282 -19.90 5.80 13.54
CA VAL A 282 -19.18 5.01 12.54
C VAL A 282 -17.76 4.77 13.05
N LEU A 283 -17.31 3.51 13.01
CA LEU A 283 -15.95 3.11 13.37
C LEU A 283 -15.02 3.16 12.17
N SER A 284 -15.46 2.65 11.03
CA SER A 284 -14.66 2.64 9.80
C SER A 284 -15.54 2.70 8.56
N VAL A 285 -14.98 3.18 7.47
CA VAL A 285 -15.63 3.21 6.14
C VAL A 285 -14.69 2.53 5.15
N GLN A 286 -15.26 1.69 4.30
CA GLN A 286 -14.60 1.09 3.16
C GLN A 286 -15.30 1.50 1.88
N ALA A 287 -14.57 1.58 0.78
CA ALA A 287 -15.08 2.06 -0.50
C ALA A 287 -14.85 1.04 -1.62
N SER A 288 -15.86 0.87 -2.47
CA SER A 288 -15.69 0.31 -3.81
C SER A 288 -15.48 1.46 -4.81
N TYR A 289 -15.51 1.17 -6.13
CA TYR A 289 -15.37 2.21 -7.14
C TYR A 289 -16.48 3.27 -7.06
N GLY A 290 -17.72 2.89 -6.74
CA GLY A 290 -18.85 3.84 -6.71
C GLY A 290 -19.76 3.77 -5.50
N ALA A 291 -19.32 3.11 -4.43
CA ALA A 291 -20.10 2.99 -3.21
C ALA A 291 -19.19 2.98 -1.97
N PHE A 292 -19.82 3.15 -0.82
CA PHE A 292 -19.19 3.03 0.49
C PHE A 292 -19.97 2.06 1.38
N ALA A 293 -19.27 1.46 2.33
CA ALA A 293 -19.83 0.65 3.40
C ALA A 293 -19.18 1.04 4.74
N ALA A 294 -20.00 1.40 5.72
CA ALA A 294 -19.58 1.79 7.06
C ALA A 294 -19.82 0.65 8.06
N ILE A 295 -18.85 0.39 8.94
CA ILE A 295 -19.03 -0.42 10.15
C ILE A 295 -19.37 0.52 11.31
N LEU A 296 -20.46 0.25 12.00
CA LEU A 296 -20.95 0.99 13.17
C LEU A 296 -20.37 0.42 14.49
N ASP A 297 -20.51 1.14 15.59
CA ASP A 297 -19.98 0.72 16.90
C ASP A 297 -20.62 -0.55 17.46
N ASP A 298 -21.84 -0.87 17.03
CA ASP A 298 -22.54 -2.10 17.34
C ASP A 298 -22.17 -3.29 16.42
N GLY A 299 -21.26 -3.08 15.47
CA GLY A 299 -20.82 -4.10 14.51
C GLY A 299 -21.78 -4.34 13.35
N SER A 300 -22.83 -3.53 13.19
CA SER A 300 -23.70 -3.53 12.01
C SER A 300 -23.08 -2.74 10.85
N VAL A 301 -23.59 -2.97 9.64
CA VAL A 301 -23.08 -2.34 8.41
C VAL A 301 -24.16 -1.53 7.69
N VAL A 302 -23.78 -0.37 7.17
CA VAL A 302 -24.61 0.48 6.32
C VAL A 302 -23.85 0.80 5.04
N SER A 303 -24.47 0.54 3.88
CA SER A 303 -23.89 0.90 2.57
C SER A 303 -24.68 2.01 1.88
N TRP A 304 -23.99 2.81 1.05
CA TRP A 304 -24.62 3.82 0.18
C TRP A 304 -23.81 4.05 -1.10
N GLY A 305 -24.38 4.81 -2.03
CA GLY A 305 -23.84 5.05 -3.37
C GLY A 305 -24.52 4.19 -4.43
N ASN A 306 -23.81 3.87 -5.50
CA ASN A 306 -24.36 3.13 -6.63
C ASN A 306 -24.68 1.69 -6.26
N SER A 307 -25.93 1.27 -6.45
CA SER A 307 -26.37 -0.09 -6.13
C SER A 307 -25.65 -1.18 -6.94
N TYR A 308 -25.26 -0.89 -8.19
CA TYR A 308 -24.48 -1.82 -9.01
C TYR A 308 -23.03 -1.97 -8.53
N HIS A 309 -22.55 -1.06 -7.67
CA HIS A 309 -21.21 -1.12 -7.08
C HIS A 309 -21.25 -1.49 -5.59
N GLY A 310 -22.35 -2.08 -5.11
CA GLY A 310 -22.49 -2.51 -3.72
C GLY A 310 -23.05 -1.46 -2.76
N GLY A 311 -23.58 -0.35 -3.27
CA GLY A 311 -24.21 0.72 -2.47
C GLY A 311 -25.53 0.31 -1.81
N ASN A 312 -26.06 -0.87 -2.11
CA ASN A 312 -27.24 -1.43 -1.46
C ASN A 312 -26.97 -2.82 -0.88
N SER A 313 -27.03 -2.95 0.45
CA SER A 313 -26.83 -4.18 1.22
C SER A 313 -28.13 -4.74 1.80
N SER A 314 -29.30 -4.21 1.42
CA SER A 314 -30.58 -4.55 2.06
C SER A 314 -30.94 -6.04 1.99
N SER A 315 -30.50 -6.76 0.95
CA SER A 315 -30.75 -8.20 0.80
C SER A 315 -30.02 -9.06 1.83
N VAL A 316 -28.86 -8.60 2.31
CA VAL A 316 -27.99 -9.33 3.27
C VAL A 316 -27.92 -8.65 4.63
N GLN A 317 -28.74 -7.60 4.87
CA GLN A 317 -28.68 -6.79 6.10
C GLN A 317 -28.80 -7.61 7.39
N HIS A 318 -29.57 -8.71 7.36
CA HIS A 318 -29.78 -9.59 8.50
C HIS A 318 -28.52 -10.42 8.85
N GLU A 319 -27.59 -10.59 7.91
CA GLU A 319 -26.32 -11.29 8.10
C GLU A 319 -25.18 -10.34 8.50
N LEU A 320 -25.34 -9.03 8.23
CA LEU A 320 -24.35 -7.98 8.52
C LEU A 320 -24.37 -7.53 9.98
N GLN A 321 -24.10 -8.48 10.87
CA GLN A 321 -24.01 -8.30 12.33
C GLN A 321 -22.68 -8.84 12.86
N ASN A 322 -22.11 -8.17 13.86
CA ASN A 322 -20.80 -8.46 14.43
C ASN A 322 -19.67 -8.46 13.39
N VAL A 323 -19.76 -7.55 12.41
CA VAL A 323 -18.74 -7.35 11.37
C VAL A 323 -17.54 -6.63 11.98
N VAL A 324 -16.35 -7.19 11.74
CA VAL A 324 -15.08 -6.64 12.25
C VAL A 324 -14.25 -5.99 11.15
N GLN A 325 -14.45 -6.39 9.89
CA GLN A 325 -13.71 -5.87 8.76
C GLN A 325 -14.55 -5.95 7.48
N ILE A 326 -14.41 -4.97 6.61
CA ILE A 326 -14.93 -4.99 5.24
C ILE A 326 -13.77 -4.88 4.27
N GLN A 327 -13.86 -5.57 3.15
CA GLN A 327 -12.99 -5.40 1.97
C GLN A 327 -13.86 -5.16 0.75
N ALA A 328 -13.31 -4.49 -0.26
CA ALA A 328 -14.03 -4.14 -1.47
C ALA A 328 -13.26 -4.55 -2.73
N THR A 329 -13.99 -4.85 -3.79
CA THR A 329 -13.51 -4.86 -5.17
C THR A 329 -13.97 -3.58 -5.88
N GLY A 330 -13.84 -3.53 -7.21
CA GLY A 330 -14.38 -2.43 -8.00
C GLY A 330 -15.89 -2.23 -7.78
N CYS A 331 -16.67 -3.31 -7.66
CA CYS A 331 -18.13 -3.22 -7.61
C CYS A 331 -18.81 -4.09 -6.54
N ALA A 332 -18.06 -4.69 -5.62
CA ALA A 332 -18.60 -5.53 -4.55
C ALA A 332 -17.88 -5.35 -3.22
N PHE A 333 -18.49 -5.89 -2.16
CA PHE A 333 -17.94 -5.90 -0.81
C PHE A 333 -17.98 -7.30 -0.20
N ALA A 334 -17.04 -7.55 0.69
CA ALA A 334 -16.95 -8.75 1.52
C ALA A 334 -16.74 -8.32 2.99
N ALA A 335 -17.67 -8.69 3.86
CA ALA A 335 -17.62 -8.45 5.30
C ALA A 335 -17.16 -9.71 6.04
N ILE A 336 -16.12 -9.56 6.85
CA ILE A 336 -15.62 -10.58 7.78
C ILE A 336 -16.30 -10.36 9.13
N ARG A 337 -16.97 -11.38 9.63
CA ARG A 337 -17.62 -11.39 10.94
C ARG A 337 -16.64 -11.87 12.02
N SER A 338 -16.90 -11.50 13.27
CA SER A 338 -16.06 -11.90 14.42
C SER A 338 -15.94 -13.42 14.62
N ASP A 339 -16.85 -14.21 14.07
CA ASP A 339 -16.81 -15.68 14.07
C ASP A 339 -15.97 -16.27 12.91
N GLY A 340 -15.33 -15.42 12.09
CA GLY A 340 -14.51 -15.82 10.95
C GLY A 340 -15.30 -16.22 9.70
N SER A 341 -16.62 -16.04 9.72
CA SER A 341 -17.49 -16.19 8.53
C SER A 341 -17.45 -14.95 7.64
N LEU A 342 -17.80 -15.13 6.36
CA LEU A 342 -17.82 -14.07 5.35
C LEU A 342 -19.24 -13.86 4.78
N VAL A 343 -19.63 -12.60 4.58
CA VAL A 343 -20.84 -12.17 3.87
C VAL A 343 -20.45 -11.27 2.71
N THR A 344 -20.99 -11.50 1.50
CA THR A 344 -20.67 -10.70 0.31
C THR A 344 -21.91 -10.03 -0.28
N TRP A 345 -21.76 -8.87 -0.91
CA TRP A 345 -22.82 -8.21 -1.68
C TRP A 345 -22.25 -7.30 -2.79
N GLY A 346 -23.08 -6.90 -3.75
CA GLY A 346 -22.70 -6.06 -4.89
C GLY A 346 -22.81 -6.80 -6.23
N ASP A 347 -22.05 -6.38 -7.25
CA ASP A 347 -22.10 -7.03 -8.58
C ASP A 347 -21.56 -8.47 -8.49
N PRO A 348 -22.33 -9.49 -8.89
CA PRO A 348 -21.88 -10.89 -8.88
C PRO A 348 -20.61 -11.12 -9.71
N ARG A 349 -20.42 -10.39 -10.81
CA ARG A 349 -19.23 -10.47 -11.67
C ARG A 349 -17.98 -9.92 -11.00
N CYS A 350 -18.14 -9.12 -9.95
CA CYS A 350 -17.04 -8.57 -9.16
C CYS A 350 -16.86 -9.28 -7.81
N GLY A 351 -17.45 -10.47 -7.63
CA GLY A 351 -17.36 -11.26 -6.41
C GLY A 351 -18.41 -10.89 -5.34
N GLY A 352 -19.48 -10.18 -5.71
CA GLY A 352 -20.61 -9.89 -4.83
C GLY A 352 -21.41 -11.13 -4.41
N GLU A 353 -21.23 -12.25 -5.12
CA GLU A 353 -21.79 -13.56 -4.76
C GLU A 353 -20.68 -14.58 -4.50
N SER A 354 -20.75 -15.24 -3.35
CA SER A 354 -19.77 -16.23 -2.88
C SER A 354 -20.35 -17.63 -2.63
N LEU A 355 -21.62 -17.87 -3.01
CA LEU A 355 -22.36 -19.11 -2.72
C LEU A 355 -21.60 -20.40 -3.09
N HIS A 356 -20.89 -20.41 -4.23
CA HIS A 356 -20.15 -21.58 -4.71
C HIS A 356 -18.94 -21.95 -3.82
N VAL A 357 -18.35 -20.96 -3.14
CA VAL A 357 -17.17 -21.11 -2.28
C VAL A 357 -17.48 -20.94 -0.81
N GLN A 358 -18.73 -20.60 -0.44
CA GLN A 358 -19.15 -20.30 0.94
C GLN A 358 -18.76 -21.39 1.95
N ARG A 359 -18.81 -22.66 1.54
CA ARG A 359 -18.41 -23.81 2.38
C ARG A 359 -16.92 -23.83 2.73
N LEU A 360 -16.08 -23.23 1.88
CA LEU A 360 -14.63 -23.13 2.03
C LEU A 360 -14.22 -21.90 2.84
N LEU A 361 -15.05 -20.84 2.84
CA LEU A 361 -14.79 -19.56 3.54
C LEU A 361 -15.10 -19.65 5.04
N ARG A 362 -14.35 -20.49 5.75
CA ARG A 362 -14.42 -20.63 7.21
C ARG A 362 -13.09 -20.21 7.82
N ASN A 363 -13.14 -19.50 8.96
CA ASN A 363 -11.95 -18.97 9.64
C ASN A 363 -11.10 -18.08 8.72
N VAL A 364 -11.77 -17.19 7.98
CA VAL A 364 -11.11 -16.23 7.09
C VAL A 364 -10.29 -15.25 7.95
N GLN A 365 -8.99 -15.15 7.69
CA GLN A 365 -8.11 -14.21 8.39
C GLN A 365 -7.96 -12.90 7.63
N GLN A 366 -7.83 -12.96 6.31
CA GLN A 366 -7.61 -11.80 5.47
C GLN A 366 -8.34 -11.97 4.14
N VAL A 367 -8.89 -10.87 3.62
CA VAL A 367 -9.44 -10.79 2.26
C VAL A 367 -8.75 -9.65 1.53
N ARG A 368 -8.51 -9.85 0.23
CA ARG A 368 -8.01 -8.84 -0.70
C ARG A 368 -8.83 -8.87 -1.97
N GLY A 369 -9.11 -7.70 -2.53
CA GLY A 369 -9.87 -7.56 -3.78
C GLY A 369 -8.98 -7.05 -4.91
N SER A 370 -9.14 -7.62 -6.10
CA SER A 370 -8.80 -6.97 -7.37
C SER A 370 -10.00 -6.13 -7.84
N TRP A 371 -10.02 -5.66 -9.09
CA TRP A 371 -11.20 -4.97 -9.61
C TRP A 371 -12.44 -5.87 -9.71
N GLY A 372 -12.24 -7.14 -10.05
CA GLY A 372 -13.33 -8.09 -10.35
C GLY A 372 -13.37 -9.36 -9.49
N ALA A 373 -12.42 -9.57 -8.58
CA ALA A 373 -12.35 -10.80 -7.80
C ALA A 373 -11.82 -10.56 -6.39
N PHE A 374 -12.08 -11.52 -5.51
CA PHE A 374 -11.52 -11.57 -4.17
C PHE A 374 -10.61 -12.80 -4.00
N ALA A 375 -9.63 -12.66 -3.12
CA ALA A 375 -8.79 -13.73 -2.60
C ALA A 375 -8.79 -13.66 -1.07
N ALA A 376 -9.09 -14.78 -0.41
CA ALA A 376 -9.10 -14.92 1.04
C ALA A 376 -7.97 -15.83 1.50
N ILE A 377 -7.24 -15.42 2.55
CA ILE A 377 -6.30 -16.26 3.31
C ILE A 377 -7.06 -16.85 4.49
N LEU A 378 -7.08 -18.18 4.58
CA LEU A 378 -7.70 -18.91 5.69
C LEU A 378 -6.68 -19.13 6.82
N ALA A 379 -7.18 -19.51 8.00
CA ALA A 379 -6.33 -19.71 9.18
C ALA A 379 -5.29 -20.84 9.06
N ASP A 380 -5.45 -21.74 8.09
CA ASP A 380 -4.48 -22.79 7.76
C ASP A 380 -3.42 -22.35 6.73
N GLY A 381 -3.46 -21.09 6.28
CA GLY A 381 -2.54 -20.53 5.28
C GLY A 381 -2.88 -20.89 3.83
N SER A 382 -4.03 -21.52 3.57
CA SER A 382 -4.56 -21.75 2.23
C SER A 382 -5.29 -20.52 1.67
N VAL A 383 -5.44 -20.47 0.35
CA VAL A 383 -6.09 -19.36 -0.37
C VAL A 383 -7.34 -19.84 -1.09
N VAL A 384 -8.43 -19.07 -0.96
CA VAL A 384 -9.68 -19.28 -1.70
C VAL A 384 -9.99 -18.02 -2.50
N THR A 385 -10.23 -18.17 -3.80
CA THR A 385 -10.59 -17.06 -4.70
C THR A 385 -12.02 -17.19 -5.23
N TRP A 386 -12.66 -16.06 -5.54
CA TRP A 386 -13.95 -16.03 -6.22
C TRP A 386 -14.16 -14.69 -6.97
N GLY A 387 -15.15 -14.64 -7.86
CA GLY A 387 -15.43 -13.49 -8.74
C GLY A 387 -15.08 -13.80 -10.19
N ASP A 388 -14.72 -12.78 -10.98
CA ASP A 388 -14.34 -12.95 -12.39
C ASP A 388 -13.05 -13.78 -12.52
N PRO A 389 -13.10 -14.98 -13.16
CA PRO A 389 -11.92 -15.81 -13.36
C PRO A 389 -10.79 -15.09 -14.11
N LYS A 390 -11.12 -14.22 -15.07
CA LYS A 390 -10.11 -13.46 -15.84
C LYS A 390 -9.41 -12.39 -15.02
N GLN A 391 -9.96 -12.03 -13.86
CA GLN A 391 -9.41 -11.03 -12.96
C GLN A 391 -8.87 -11.64 -11.66
N GLY A 392 -8.57 -12.94 -11.68
CA GLY A 392 -7.97 -13.67 -10.57
C GLY A 392 -8.96 -14.36 -9.64
N GLY A 393 -10.23 -14.47 -10.03
CA GLY A 393 -11.25 -15.23 -9.30
C GLY A 393 -11.05 -16.74 -9.33
N ASP A 394 -10.16 -17.24 -10.20
CA ASP A 394 -9.75 -18.65 -10.29
C ASP A 394 -8.23 -18.77 -10.10
N CYS A 395 -7.82 -19.46 -9.04
CA CYS A 395 -6.41 -19.76 -8.73
C CYS A 395 -6.05 -21.24 -8.92
N SER A 396 -6.90 -22.06 -9.55
CA SER A 396 -6.70 -23.51 -9.70
C SER A 396 -5.38 -23.90 -10.39
N SER A 397 -4.85 -23.05 -11.28
CA SER A 397 -3.56 -23.26 -11.95
C SER A 397 -2.35 -23.17 -11.03
N VAL A 398 -2.47 -22.47 -9.90
CA VAL A 398 -1.38 -22.23 -8.93
C VAL A 398 -1.72 -22.71 -7.52
N GLU A 399 -2.87 -23.38 -7.33
CA GLU A 399 -3.37 -23.83 -6.02
C GLU A 399 -2.33 -24.67 -5.25
N ALA A 400 -1.58 -25.53 -5.95
CA ALA A 400 -0.54 -26.35 -5.33
C ALA A 400 0.63 -25.53 -4.73
N GLN A 401 0.86 -24.31 -5.23
CA GLN A 401 1.91 -23.39 -4.79
C GLN A 401 1.42 -22.44 -3.69
N LEU A 402 0.11 -22.21 -3.56
CA LEU A 402 -0.49 -21.30 -2.58
C LEU A 402 -0.67 -21.97 -1.21
N ARG A 403 0.44 -22.34 -0.58
CA ARG A 403 0.49 -22.88 0.79
C ARG A 403 1.35 -22.01 1.68
N HIS A 404 0.94 -21.82 2.93
CA HIS A 404 1.66 -20.96 3.89
C HIS A 404 1.78 -19.52 3.38
N VAL A 405 0.70 -19.00 2.79
CA VAL A 405 0.64 -17.63 2.29
C VAL A 405 0.62 -16.65 3.46
N GLN A 406 1.56 -15.71 3.48
CA GLN A 406 1.60 -14.65 4.50
C GLN A 406 0.82 -13.41 4.07
N GLU A 407 0.92 -13.05 2.79
CA GLU A 407 0.34 -11.82 2.27
C GLU A 407 -0.15 -12.00 0.84
N ILE A 408 -1.25 -11.32 0.50
CA ILE A 408 -1.75 -11.20 -0.87
C ILE A 408 -1.86 -9.71 -1.21
N GLN A 409 -1.44 -9.38 -2.42
CA GLN A 409 -1.61 -8.07 -3.04
C GLN A 409 -2.29 -8.24 -4.40
N ALA A 410 -3.01 -7.22 -4.83
CA ALA A 410 -3.82 -7.26 -6.05
C ALA A 410 -3.54 -6.05 -6.95
N THR A 411 -3.42 -6.27 -8.26
CA THR A 411 -3.56 -5.20 -9.26
C THR A 411 -5.04 -5.05 -9.66
N GLY A 412 -5.30 -4.30 -10.74
CA GLY A 412 -6.63 -4.25 -11.34
C GLY A 412 -7.19 -5.63 -11.69
N CYS A 413 -6.38 -6.56 -12.23
CA CYS A 413 -6.89 -7.83 -12.78
C CYS A 413 -6.04 -9.06 -12.38
N ALA A 414 -5.11 -8.93 -11.44
CA ALA A 414 -4.23 -10.02 -11.03
C ALA A 414 -3.95 -9.97 -9.53
N PHE A 415 -3.45 -11.07 -9.00
CA PHE A 415 -2.98 -11.20 -7.63
C PHE A 415 -1.56 -11.71 -7.58
N ALA A 416 -0.91 -11.43 -6.47
CA ALA A 416 0.40 -11.94 -6.12
C ALA A 416 0.42 -12.25 -4.62
N ALA A 417 0.88 -13.44 -4.28
CA ALA A 417 1.04 -13.92 -2.92
C ALA A 417 2.52 -13.96 -2.54
N ILE A 418 2.85 -13.52 -1.33
CA ILE A 418 4.16 -13.73 -0.69
C ILE A 418 4.01 -14.91 0.26
N LEU A 419 4.80 -15.96 0.01
CA LEU A 419 4.86 -17.17 0.84
C LEU A 419 5.81 -16.97 2.02
N GLU A 420 5.73 -17.84 3.03
CA GLU A 420 6.60 -17.78 4.22
C GLU A 420 8.10 -17.91 3.92
N ASP A 421 8.46 -18.56 2.81
CA ASP A 421 9.85 -18.68 2.35
C ASP A 421 10.33 -17.48 1.51
N GLY A 422 9.48 -16.46 1.31
CA GLY A 422 9.76 -15.29 0.49
C GLY A 422 9.54 -15.49 -1.01
N MET A 423 9.04 -16.66 -1.44
CA MET A 423 8.66 -16.86 -2.84
C MET A 423 7.41 -16.04 -3.17
N VAL A 424 7.40 -15.44 -4.36
CA VAL A 424 6.23 -14.74 -4.91
C VAL A 424 5.55 -15.62 -5.95
N VAL A 425 4.24 -15.84 -5.78
CA VAL A 425 3.38 -16.58 -6.72
C VAL A 425 2.30 -15.64 -7.27
N THR A 426 2.16 -15.55 -8.59
CA THR A 426 1.19 -14.65 -9.24
C THR A 426 0.12 -15.42 -10.01
N TRP A 427 -1.09 -14.88 -10.09
CA TRP A 427 -2.17 -15.42 -10.93
C TRP A 427 -3.15 -14.32 -11.39
N GLY A 428 -4.05 -14.65 -12.32
CA GLY A 428 -4.98 -13.72 -12.95
C GLY A 428 -4.50 -13.26 -14.33
N HIS A 429 -4.87 -12.05 -14.75
CA HIS A 429 -4.58 -11.60 -16.12
C HIS A 429 -3.07 -11.40 -16.34
N PRO A 430 -2.45 -12.04 -17.35
CA PRO A 430 -0.99 -11.96 -17.59
C PRO A 430 -0.49 -10.53 -17.75
N GLU A 431 -1.17 -9.73 -18.57
CA GLU A 431 -0.79 -8.32 -18.85
C GLU A 431 -0.93 -7.38 -17.65
N HIS A 432 -1.58 -7.82 -16.56
CA HIS A 432 -1.74 -7.05 -15.32
C HIS A 432 -0.86 -7.57 -14.18
N GLY A 433 0.20 -8.32 -14.51
CA GLY A 433 1.15 -8.87 -13.53
C GLY A 433 0.80 -10.27 -13.04
N GLY A 434 -0.22 -10.91 -13.60
CA GLY A 434 -0.59 -12.29 -13.29
C GLY A 434 0.43 -13.33 -13.78
N ASP A 435 1.28 -12.95 -14.74
CA ASP A 435 2.41 -13.76 -15.21
C ASP A 435 3.74 -13.09 -14.82
N SER A 436 4.49 -13.77 -13.95
CA SER A 436 5.80 -13.36 -13.46
C SER A 436 6.95 -14.25 -13.95
N SER A 437 6.67 -15.18 -14.89
CA SER A 437 7.65 -16.18 -15.37
C SER A 437 8.97 -15.56 -15.86
N HIS A 438 8.92 -14.39 -16.50
CA HIS A 438 10.11 -13.67 -17.00
C HIS A 438 11.02 -13.09 -15.92
N VAL A 439 10.52 -12.91 -14.70
CA VAL A 439 11.25 -12.36 -13.57
C VAL A 439 11.38 -13.35 -12.41
N GLN A 440 10.94 -14.60 -12.58
CA GLN A 440 10.87 -15.61 -11.52
C GLN A 440 12.21 -15.80 -10.80
N ASP A 441 13.33 -15.81 -11.54
CA ASP A 441 14.68 -15.94 -10.97
C ASP A 441 15.06 -14.75 -10.06
N GLN A 442 14.47 -13.57 -10.30
CA GLN A 442 14.68 -12.36 -9.51
C GLN A 442 13.70 -12.24 -8.34
N LEU A 443 12.56 -12.94 -8.42
CA LEU A 443 11.56 -13.11 -7.35
C LEU A 443 11.92 -14.24 -6.38
N HIS A 444 12.97 -15.00 -6.68
CA HIS A 444 13.54 -15.97 -5.77
C HIS A 444 14.56 -15.29 -4.86
N CYS A 445 14.21 -15.14 -3.58
CA CYS A 445 15.18 -14.72 -2.57
C CYS A 445 16.10 -15.91 -2.26
N GLN A 446 17.07 -16.22 -3.12
CA GLN A 446 18.18 -17.08 -2.70
C GLN A 446 18.96 -16.34 -1.62
N SER A 447 18.71 -16.72 -0.36
CA SER A 447 19.77 -16.66 0.63
C SER A 447 20.91 -17.53 0.09
N TYR A 448 21.88 -16.91 -0.59
CA TYR A 448 23.10 -17.61 -1.01
C TYR A 448 23.72 -18.19 0.27
N GLY A 449 23.66 -19.51 0.34
CA GLY A 449 23.81 -20.30 1.54
C GLY A 449 23.91 -21.77 1.19
N SER A 450 24.72 -22.11 0.19
CA SER A 450 25.32 -23.44 0.12
C SER A 450 26.67 -23.38 -0.60
N TYR A 451 27.65 -23.97 0.04
CA TYR A 451 28.99 -24.22 -0.49
C TYR A 451 28.88 -25.01 -1.80
N GLY A 452 29.45 -24.46 -2.87
CA GLY A 452 29.61 -25.15 -4.14
C GLY A 452 30.94 -24.73 -4.74
N THR A 453 31.94 -25.61 -4.61
CA THR A 453 33.26 -25.49 -5.22
C THR A 453 33.15 -25.18 -6.73
N CYS A 454 33.87 -24.14 -7.14
CA CYS A 454 34.15 -23.81 -8.53
C CYS A 454 34.75 -25.03 -9.25
N PRO A 455 34.19 -25.54 -10.37
CA PRO A 455 34.97 -26.40 -11.25
C PRO A 455 35.95 -25.50 -12.00
N MET A 456 37.20 -25.55 -11.55
CA MET A 456 38.36 -25.11 -12.32
C MET A 456 38.33 -25.81 -13.68
N ILE A 457 38.09 -25.05 -14.74
CA ILE A 457 38.42 -25.48 -16.10
C ILE A 457 39.86 -25.02 -16.37
N GLY A 458 40.73 -25.99 -16.60
CA GLY A 458 42.01 -25.80 -17.27
C GLY A 458 42.65 -27.16 -17.58
N PRO A 459 43.67 -27.21 -18.44
CA PRO A 459 44.11 -26.19 -19.42
C PRO A 459 43.43 -26.32 -20.79
#